data_AF-A0A0F9RZQ5-F1
#
_entry.id   AF-A0A0F9RZQ5-F1
#
_cell.length_a   1.000
_cell.length_b   1.000
_cell.length_c   1.000
_cell.angle_alpha   90.00
_cell.angle_beta   90.00
_cell.angle_gamma   90.00
#
_symmetry.space_group_name_H-M   'P 1'
#
loop_
_entity.id
_entity.type
_entity.pdbx_description
1 polymer ?
#
loop_
_entity_poly.entity_id
_entity_poly.type
_entity_poly.pdbx_seq_one_letter_code
_entity_poly.pdbx_strand_id
1 'polypeptide(L)'
;LIEPFKNTQINAVAGMEARGFIFGSLVAWELNVGFIPLRKPGKLPYDVQSVDYKLEYGDASLEAHIDAINPGDRILLIDDLLATGGTAKASCQLVEKLGGEVVACAFVVELTMLQGRDQLASYPIHSLLKY
;
A
#
# COMPACT_ATOMS: atom_id res chain seq x y z
N LEU A 1 -13.89 -2.24 -4.52
CA LEU A 1 -12.59 -2.24 -3.83
C LEU A 1 -12.78 -2.06 -2.33
N ILE A 2 -13.61 -1.10 -1.90
CA ILE A 2 -13.78 -0.74 -0.48
C ILE A 2 -14.76 -1.61 0.31
N GLU A 3 -15.66 -2.33 -0.38
CA GLU A 3 -16.83 -2.96 0.26
C GLU A 3 -16.49 -3.81 1.49
N PRO A 4 -15.44 -4.65 1.49
CA PRO A 4 -15.08 -5.45 2.67
C PRO A 4 -14.66 -4.64 3.90
N PHE A 5 -14.32 -3.36 3.71
CA PHE A 5 -13.69 -2.50 4.72
C PHE A 5 -14.58 -1.37 5.22
N LYS A 6 -15.80 -1.22 4.70
CA LYS A 6 -16.71 -0.11 5.08
C LYS A 6 -16.99 0.01 6.57
N ASN A 7 -16.99 -1.13 7.28
CA ASN A 7 -17.24 -1.19 8.73
C ASN A 7 -15.94 -1.43 9.52
N THR A 8 -14.79 -1.28 8.89
CA THR A 8 -13.48 -1.38 9.54
C THR A 8 -12.97 0.01 9.86
N GLN A 9 -12.43 0.20 11.06
CA GLN A 9 -11.75 1.44 11.40
C GLN A 9 -10.47 1.58 10.57
N ILE A 10 -10.45 2.58 9.69
CA ILE A 10 -9.32 2.98 8.85
C ILE A 10 -9.05 4.45 9.16
N ASN A 11 -7.78 4.80 9.39
CA ASN A 11 -7.34 6.17 9.65
C ASN A 11 -6.85 6.87 8.38
N ALA A 12 -6.25 6.11 7.46
CA ALA A 12 -5.77 6.60 6.17
C ALA A 12 -5.63 5.47 5.15
N VAL A 13 -5.56 5.85 3.89
CA VAL A 13 -5.31 4.96 2.76
C VAL A 13 -3.95 5.28 2.17
N ALA A 14 -3.08 4.28 2.05
CA ALA A 14 -1.79 4.44 1.40
C ALA A 14 -1.82 3.78 0.02
N GLY A 15 -1.26 4.45 -0.99
CA GLY A 15 -1.22 3.95 -2.36
C GLY A 15 0.15 4.11 -2.98
N MET A 16 0.56 3.12 -3.78
CA MET A 16 1.84 3.14 -4.51
C MET A 16 1.73 3.97 -5.79
N GLU A 17 2.81 4.70 -6.12
CA GLU A 17 2.85 5.44 -7.36
C GLU A 17 2.96 4.54 -8.62
N ALA A 18 2.45 4.95 -9.78
CA ALA A 18 1.50 6.05 -9.98
C ALA A 18 0.06 5.54 -10.08
N ARG A 19 -0.13 4.29 -10.53
CA ARG A 19 -1.47 3.75 -10.83
C ARG A 19 -2.28 3.47 -9.57
N GLY A 20 -1.63 3.06 -8.48
CA GLY A 20 -2.27 2.91 -7.17
C GLY A 20 -2.89 4.20 -6.65
N PHE A 21 -2.39 5.38 -7.05
CA PHE A 21 -2.98 6.67 -6.62
C PHE A 21 -4.40 6.86 -7.13
N ILE A 22 -4.70 6.39 -8.34
CA ILE A 22 -6.01 6.57 -8.98
C ILE A 22 -7.08 5.90 -8.10
N PHE A 23 -6.84 4.66 -7.69
CA PHE A 23 -7.78 3.92 -6.86
C PHE A 23 -7.67 4.32 -5.39
N GLY A 24 -6.44 4.46 -4.85
CA GLY A 24 -6.21 4.77 -3.45
C GLY A 24 -6.80 6.11 -3.02
N SER A 25 -6.66 7.16 -3.84
CA SER A 25 -7.24 8.47 -3.51
C SER A 25 -8.78 8.45 -3.53
N LEU A 26 -9.40 7.73 -4.47
CA LEU A 26 -10.85 7.56 -4.52
C LEU A 26 -11.38 6.74 -3.34
N VAL A 27 -10.64 5.72 -2.91
CA VAL A 27 -10.97 4.94 -1.70
C VAL A 27 -10.85 5.82 -0.45
N ALA A 28 -9.80 6.62 -0.33
CA ALA A 28 -9.61 7.55 0.79
C ALA A 28 -10.77 8.55 0.87
N TRP A 29 -11.17 9.11 -0.27
CA TRP A 29 -12.30 10.02 -0.40
C TRP A 29 -13.61 9.38 0.09
N GLU A 30 -13.93 8.18 -0.41
CA GLU A 30 -15.17 7.48 -0.07
C GLU A 30 -15.22 7.04 1.41
N LEU A 31 -14.07 6.78 2.02
CA LEU A 31 -13.93 6.49 3.46
C LEU A 31 -13.83 7.75 4.32
N ASN A 32 -13.75 8.94 3.72
CA ASN A 32 -13.53 10.22 4.39
C ASN A 32 -12.29 10.24 5.29
N VAL A 33 -11.16 9.74 4.76
CA VAL A 33 -9.86 9.69 5.43
C VAL A 33 -8.75 10.28 4.57
N GLY A 34 -7.57 10.47 5.18
CA GLY A 34 -6.38 10.93 4.47
C GLY A 34 -5.87 9.93 3.42
N PHE A 35 -5.27 10.46 2.35
CA PHE A 35 -4.52 9.66 1.37
C PHE A 35 -3.02 9.89 1.54
N ILE A 36 -2.25 8.80 1.60
CA ILE A 36 -0.80 8.81 1.80
C ILE A 36 -0.12 8.29 0.52
N PRO A 37 0.58 9.14 -0.24
CA PRO A 37 1.31 8.71 -1.42
C PRO A 37 2.63 8.04 -1.05
N LEU A 38 2.82 6.79 -1.50
CA LEU A 38 4.11 6.10 -1.41
C LEU A 38 4.84 6.25 -2.76
N ARG A 39 6.07 6.76 -2.75
CA ARG A 39 6.77 7.19 -3.98
C ARG A 39 8.19 6.69 -4.08
N LYS A 40 8.73 6.64 -5.29
CA LYS A 40 10.17 6.45 -5.49
C LYS A 40 10.98 7.63 -4.93
N PRO A 41 12.28 7.42 -4.67
CA PRO A 41 13.15 8.44 -4.10
C PRO A 41 13.14 9.79 -4.78
N GLY A 42 13.18 10.85 -3.96
CA GLY A 42 13.33 12.24 -4.42
C GLY A 42 12.07 12.84 -5.04
N LYS A 43 10.90 12.22 -4.83
CA LYS A 43 9.60 12.72 -5.31
C LYS A 43 8.77 13.42 -4.24
N LEU A 44 9.16 13.26 -2.97
CA LEU A 44 8.49 13.80 -1.81
C LEU A 44 9.28 15.01 -1.27
N PRO A 45 8.63 16.15 -0.99
CA PRO A 45 9.33 17.39 -0.63
C PRO A 45 9.71 17.51 0.84
N TYR A 46 9.17 16.66 1.72
CA TYR A 46 9.45 16.69 3.15
C TYR A 46 10.39 15.54 3.57
N ASP A 47 10.73 15.47 4.85
CA ASP A 47 11.53 14.37 5.39
C ASP A 47 10.83 13.04 5.18
N VAL A 48 11.60 12.03 4.76
CA VAL A 48 11.09 10.72 4.34
C VAL A 48 11.66 9.58 5.16
N GLN A 49 10.84 8.56 5.37
CA GLN A 49 11.30 7.22 5.71
C GLN A 49 11.37 6.39 4.43
N SER A 50 12.39 5.54 4.31
CA SER A 50 12.57 4.65 3.16
C SER A 50 12.63 3.17 3.51
N VAL A 51 12.26 2.35 2.52
CA VAL A 51 12.45 0.88 2.49
C VAL A 51 13.00 0.48 1.13
N ASP A 52 14.10 -0.26 1.15
CA ASP A 52 14.67 -0.89 -0.04
C ASP A 52 14.09 -2.29 -0.24
N TYR A 53 13.89 -2.68 -1.49
CA TYR A 53 13.40 -4.00 -1.86
C TYR A 53 14.01 -4.47 -3.18
N LYS A 54 14.15 -5.79 -3.31
CA LYS A 54 14.77 -6.42 -4.48
C LYS A 54 13.77 -6.59 -5.61
N LEU A 55 14.22 -6.31 -6.82
CA LEU A 55 13.58 -6.70 -8.07
C LEU A 55 14.31 -7.91 -8.68
N GLU A 56 13.75 -8.48 -9.75
CA GLU A 56 14.42 -9.54 -10.51
C GLU A 56 15.76 -9.06 -11.09
N TYR A 57 15.82 -7.79 -11.49
CA TYR A 57 17.04 -7.13 -11.96
C TYR A 57 17.21 -5.79 -11.23
N GLY A 58 17.91 -5.84 -10.10
CA GLY A 58 18.31 -4.66 -9.33
C GLY A 58 17.51 -4.44 -8.05
N ASP A 59 17.71 -3.28 -7.45
CA ASP A 59 17.05 -2.83 -6.23
C ASP A 59 16.17 -1.61 -6.53
N ALA A 60 15.11 -1.47 -5.77
CA ALA A 60 14.25 -0.30 -5.77
C ALA A 60 14.00 0.15 -4.33
N SER A 61 13.64 1.42 -4.18
CA SER A 61 13.32 2.00 -2.87
C SER A 61 11.96 2.66 -2.92
N LEU A 62 11.32 2.70 -1.78
CA LEU A 62 10.03 3.34 -1.55
C LEU A 62 10.13 4.32 -0.40
N GLU A 63 9.51 5.49 -0.55
CA GLU A 63 9.49 6.58 0.42
C GLU A 63 8.06 7.01 0.77
N ALA A 64 7.90 7.44 2.01
CA ALA A 64 6.74 8.14 2.54
C ALA A 64 7.22 9.24 3.48
N HIS A 65 6.45 10.33 3.61
CA HIS A 65 6.80 11.36 4.59
C HIS A 65 6.74 10.79 6.02
N ILE A 66 7.66 11.24 6.87
CA ILE A 66 7.73 10.78 8.27
C ILE A 66 6.54 11.22 9.13
N ASP A 67 5.79 12.23 8.70
CA ASP A 67 4.64 12.81 9.39
C ASP A 67 3.29 12.31 8.82
N ALA A 68 3.32 11.44 7.82
CA ALA A 68 2.12 10.94 7.15
C ALA A 68 1.39 9.83 7.92
N ILE A 69 2.09 9.15 8.83
CA ILE A 69 1.58 8.00 9.59
C ILE A 69 1.98 8.18 11.05
N ASN A 70 1.01 8.10 11.96
CA ASN A 70 1.24 8.13 13.39
C ASN A 70 1.21 6.71 13.97
N PRO A 71 1.88 6.47 15.12
CA PRO A 71 1.78 5.21 15.84
C PRO A 71 0.32 4.80 16.11
N GLY A 72 -0.06 3.60 15.66
CA GLY A 72 -1.40 3.05 15.81
C GLY A 72 -2.40 3.44 14.71
N ASP A 73 -2.00 4.25 13.73
CA ASP A 73 -2.87 4.52 12.57
C ASP A 73 -3.14 3.23 11.80
N ARG A 74 -4.42 2.96 11.55
CA ARG A 74 -4.89 1.80 10.80
C ARG A 74 -4.92 2.12 9.32
N ILE A 75 -3.98 1.57 8.57
CA ILE A 75 -3.74 1.90 7.16
C ILE A 75 -4.30 0.83 6.23
N LEU A 76 -5.12 1.24 5.26
CA LEU A 76 -5.51 0.40 4.13
C LEU A 76 -4.57 0.63 2.96
N LEU A 77 -3.89 -0.41 2.49
CA LEU A 77 -3.06 -0.33 1.30
C LEU A 77 -3.88 -0.61 0.04
N ILE A 78 -3.79 0.29 -0.95
CA ILE A 78 -4.47 0.17 -2.23
C ILE A 78 -3.47 0.23 -3.38
N ASP A 79 -3.59 -0.71 -4.32
CA ASP A 79 -2.89 -0.64 -5.60
C ASP A 79 -3.76 -1.14 -6.76
N ASP A 80 -3.36 -0.87 -7.99
CA ASP A 80 -4.10 -1.34 -9.16
C ASP A 80 -3.94 -2.85 -9.36
N LEU A 81 -2.72 -3.39 -9.19
CA LEU A 81 -2.42 -4.77 -9.55
C LEU A 81 -1.47 -5.47 -8.56
N LEU A 82 -1.87 -6.67 -8.11
CA LEU A 82 -0.99 -7.62 -7.43
C LEU A 82 -0.33 -8.58 -8.43
N ALA A 83 0.98 -8.41 -8.63
CA ALA A 83 1.84 -9.29 -9.42
C ALA A 83 2.65 -10.24 -8.51
N THR A 84 3.95 -9.99 -8.36
CA THR A 84 4.86 -10.78 -7.50
C THR A 84 4.76 -10.41 -6.01
N GLY A 85 4.07 -9.32 -5.67
CA GLY A 85 3.85 -8.87 -4.28
C GLY A 85 5.01 -8.10 -3.64
N GLY A 86 6.18 -8.01 -4.29
CA GLY A 86 7.36 -7.33 -3.73
C GLY A 86 7.11 -5.86 -3.35
N THR A 87 6.51 -5.10 -4.27
CA THR A 87 6.15 -3.69 -4.04
C THR A 87 5.16 -3.53 -2.91
N ALA A 88 4.11 -4.35 -2.87
CA ALA A 88 3.10 -4.30 -1.81
C ALA A 88 3.69 -4.64 -0.44
N LYS A 89 4.63 -5.60 -0.38
CA LYS A 89 5.34 -5.97 0.85
C LYS A 89 6.22 -4.81 1.34
N ALA A 90 6.95 -4.16 0.44
CA ALA A 90 7.75 -2.98 0.77
C ALA A 90 6.86 -1.84 1.30
N SER A 91 5.69 -1.64 0.71
CA SER A 91 4.68 -0.68 1.22
C SER A 91 4.22 -1.02 2.64
N CYS A 92 3.94 -2.29 2.94
CA CYS A 92 3.55 -2.73 4.29
C CYS A 92 4.65 -2.44 5.31
N GLN A 93 5.89 -2.81 4.98
CA GLN A 93 7.05 -2.58 5.84
C GLN A 93 7.30 -1.09 6.10
N LEU A 94 7.10 -0.24 5.10
CA LEU A 94 7.26 1.20 5.23
C LEU A 94 6.20 1.78 6.18
N VAL A 95 4.94 1.36 6.04
CA VAL A 95 3.86 1.73 6.96
C VAL A 95 4.17 1.31 8.39
N GLU A 96 4.61 0.06 8.60
CA GLU A 96 4.94 -0.48 9.92
C GLU A 96 6.16 0.22 10.55
N LYS A 97 7.17 0.57 9.76
CA LYS A 97 8.33 1.35 10.22
C LYS A 97 7.94 2.74 10.73
N LEU A 98 6.89 3.33 10.15
CA LEU A 98 6.33 4.61 10.60
C LEU A 98 5.35 4.45 11.77
N GLY A 99 5.13 3.22 12.26
CA GLY A 99 4.29 2.91 13.42
C GLY A 99 2.82 2.63 13.07
N GLY A 100 2.46 2.59 11.78
CA GLY A 100 1.11 2.25 11.35
C GLY A 100 0.84 0.74 11.40
N GLU A 101 -0.44 0.39 11.50
CA GLU A 101 -0.94 -0.98 11.41
C GLU A 101 -1.57 -1.21 10.03
N VAL A 102 -1.06 -2.16 9.26
CA VAL A 102 -1.66 -2.52 7.97
C VAL A 102 -2.93 -3.34 8.21
N VAL A 103 -4.09 -2.76 7.91
CA VAL A 103 -5.40 -3.42 8.05
C VAL A 103 -5.58 -4.51 6.99
N ALA A 104 -5.25 -4.18 5.75
CA ALA A 104 -5.36 -5.05 4.59
C ALA A 104 -4.61 -4.45 3.39
N CYS A 105 -4.36 -5.29 2.39
CA CYS A 105 -4.00 -4.87 1.04
C CYS A 105 -5.19 -5.15 0.10
N ALA A 106 -5.60 -4.15 -0.67
CA ALA A 106 -6.65 -4.32 -1.67
C ALA A 106 -6.17 -3.94 -3.08
N PHE A 107 -6.51 -4.79 -4.05
CA PHE A 107 -6.09 -4.67 -5.44
C PHE A 107 -7.29 -4.68 -6.39
N VAL A 108 -7.19 -3.97 -7.51
CA VAL A 108 -8.21 -4.09 -8.56
C VAL A 108 -8.03 -5.42 -9.29
N VAL A 109 -6.80 -5.75 -9.65
CA VAL A 109 -6.45 -6.98 -10.37
C VAL A 109 -5.42 -7.78 -9.58
N GLU A 110 -5.53 -9.10 -9.61
CA GLU A 110 -4.51 -10.02 -9.11
C GLU A 110 -4.14 -11.02 -10.21
N LEU A 111 -2.83 -11.19 -10.44
CA LEU A 111 -2.26 -12.22 -11.31
C LEU A 111 -1.90 -13.44 -10.47
N THR A 112 -2.85 -14.36 -10.33
CA THR A 112 -2.77 -15.52 -9.44
C THR A 112 -1.59 -16.44 -9.76
N MET A 113 -1.24 -16.57 -11.05
CA MET A 113 -0.11 -17.38 -11.53
C MET A 113 1.26 -16.90 -11.01
N LEU A 114 1.38 -15.66 -10.55
CA LEU A 114 2.63 -15.10 -10.00
C LEU A 114 2.74 -15.25 -8.48
N GLN A 115 1.72 -15.83 -7.83
CA GLN A 115 1.72 -16.17 -6.41
C GLN A 115 2.07 -14.99 -5.47
N GLY A 116 1.73 -13.75 -5.85
CA GLY A 116 2.09 -12.56 -5.08
C GLY A 116 1.52 -12.51 -3.66
N ARG A 117 0.44 -13.27 -3.39
CA ARG A 117 -0.13 -13.42 -2.04
C ARG A 117 0.85 -14.03 -1.05
N ASP A 118 1.78 -14.87 -1.50
CA ASP A 118 2.72 -15.56 -0.63
C ASP A 118 3.66 -14.57 0.07
N GLN A 119 3.99 -13.45 -0.61
CA GLN A 119 4.79 -12.36 -0.03
C GLN A 119 4.05 -11.55 1.04
N LEU A 120 2.72 -11.66 1.07
CA LEU A 120 1.80 -10.88 1.89
C LEU A 120 0.99 -11.77 2.86
N ALA A 121 1.46 -12.99 3.14
CA ALA A 121 0.72 -13.98 3.94
C ALA A 121 0.32 -13.49 5.35
N SER A 122 1.02 -12.47 5.88
CA SER A 122 0.72 -11.84 7.17
C SER A 122 -0.45 -10.85 7.13
N TYR A 123 -0.95 -10.49 5.94
CA TYR A 123 -1.95 -9.44 5.76
C TYR A 123 -3.24 -10.00 5.12
N PRO A 124 -4.42 -9.49 5.49
CA PRO A 124 -5.63 -9.72 4.72
C PRO A 124 -5.49 -9.14 3.30
N ILE A 125 -5.87 -9.91 2.28
CA ILE A 125 -5.76 -9.50 0.87
C ILE A 125 -7.11 -9.60 0.17
N HIS A 126 -7.58 -8.49 -0.38
CA HIS A 126 -8.75 -8.40 -1.23
C HIS A 126 -8.36 -8.07 -2.68
N SER A 127 -8.95 -8.77 -3.66
CA SER A 127 -8.77 -8.47 -5.08
C SER A 127 -10.13 -8.52 -5.76
N LEU A 128 -10.45 -7.53 -6.60
CA LEU A 128 -11.73 -7.51 -7.31
C LEU A 128 -11.77 -8.51 -8.46
N LEU A 129 -10.68 -8.56 -9.23
CA LEU A 129 -10.51 -9.47 -10.36
C LEU A 129 -9.29 -10.36 -10.12
N LYS A 130 -9.41 -11.63 -10.50
CA LYS A 130 -8.34 -12.63 -10.40
C LYS A 130 -8.14 -13.29 -11.76
N TYR A 131 -6.92 -13.27 -12.27
CA TYR A 131 -6.49 -13.87 -13.53
C TYR A 131 -5.36 -14.88 -13.33
#